data_AF-A0A2A4TTV3-F1
#
_entry.id   AF-A0A2A4TTV3-F1
#
_cell.length_a   1.000
_cell.length_b   1.000
_cell.length_c   1.000
_cell.angle_alpha   90.00
_cell.angle_beta   90.00
_cell.angle_gamma   90.00
#
_symmetry.space_group_name_H-M   'P 1'
#
loop_
_entity.id
_entity.type
_entity.pdbx_description
1 polymer ?
#
loop_
_entity_poly.entity_id
_entity_poly.type
_entity_poly.pdbx_seq_one_letter_code
_entity_poly.pdbx_strand_id
1 'polypeptide(L)'
;MSMKLFDSALFVSCLLLFLGCGRASIVLEIMPNKILLSQGVEPVSNIEEALNPLFAKSNPIRFMSQDGFWAGDDTEREIELHANGTAALITYAYTTDRCEGTYSIDAEISELSLFLEECGSTFPPIKVFRDRSDLLLNPVSGKTPDDDEKGTWPYREFHKKTVKIGPFGQSKTK
;
A
#
# COMPACT_ATOMS: atom_id res chain seq x y z
N MET A 1 -28.55 27.86 52.31
CA MET A 1 -29.86 28.47 52.59
C MET A 1 -30.11 29.53 51.53
N SER A 2 -31.30 29.51 50.91
CA SER A 2 -31.78 30.38 49.84
C SER A 2 -31.36 30.06 48.39
N MET A 3 -32.21 29.23 47.78
CA MET A 3 -32.53 29.17 46.35
C MET A 3 -33.13 30.51 45.88
N LYS A 4 -32.87 30.91 44.63
CA LYS A 4 -33.80 31.71 43.84
C LYS A 4 -33.97 31.09 42.46
N LEU A 5 -35.16 30.51 42.27
CA LEU A 5 -35.82 30.26 41.00
C LEU A 5 -36.24 31.59 40.36
N PHE A 6 -36.17 31.67 39.03
CA PHE A 6 -37.19 32.23 38.12
C PHE A 6 -36.92 31.53 36.76
N ASP A 7 -37.78 30.63 36.28
CA ASP A 7 -39.02 30.89 35.51
C ASP A 7 -38.76 31.69 34.22
N SER A 8 -39.29 31.39 33.05
CA SER A 8 -40.10 30.31 32.47
C SER A 8 -40.47 30.80 31.05
N ALA A 9 -40.80 29.87 30.14
CA ALA A 9 -41.66 30.07 28.95
C ALA A 9 -41.06 30.82 27.74
N LEU A 10 -41.37 30.54 26.48
CA LEU A 10 -41.99 29.45 25.70
C LEU A 10 -42.11 30.02 24.26
N PHE A 11 -42.27 29.16 23.24
CA PHE A 11 -42.60 29.49 21.83
C PHE A 11 -41.47 30.20 21.02
N VAL A 12 -41.07 29.76 19.82
CA VAL A 12 -41.88 29.40 18.65
C VAL A 12 -41.15 28.36 17.79
N SER A 13 -41.94 27.36 17.38
CA SER A 13 -41.69 26.41 16.30
C SER A 13 -41.22 27.09 15.01
N CYS A 14 -40.07 26.68 14.47
CA CYS A 14 -39.80 26.77 13.04
C CYS A 14 -39.39 25.40 12.51
N LEU A 15 -40.44 24.60 12.28
CA LEU A 15 -40.47 23.45 11.40
C LEU A 15 -39.99 23.90 10.00
N LEU A 16 -38.72 23.66 9.68
CA LEU A 16 -38.25 23.65 8.29
C LEU A 16 -37.86 22.23 7.92
N LEU A 17 -38.86 21.53 7.39
CA LEU A 17 -38.72 20.40 6.49
C LEU A 17 -37.81 20.80 5.31
N PHE A 18 -36.55 20.38 5.34
CA PHE A 18 -35.77 20.18 4.12
C PHE A 18 -35.59 18.68 3.89
N LEU A 19 -36.64 18.08 3.31
CA LEU A 19 -36.48 16.95 2.41
C LEU A 19 -35.74 17.47 1.17
N GLY A 20 -34.49 17.03 0.99
CA GLY A 20 -33.74 17.42 -0.20
C GLY A 20 -32.33 16.85 -0.22
N CYS A 21 -32.21 15.62 -0.72
CA CYS A 21 -31.02 14.98 -1.28
C CYS A 21 -29.70 15.16 -0.52
N GLY A 22 -29.23 14.05 0.05
CA GLY A 22 -27.85 13.85 0.46
C GLY A 22 -26.87 14.39 -0.57
N ARG A 23 -26.15 15.43 -0.16
CA ARG A 23 -24.82 15.70 -0.66
C ARG A 23 -23.92 15.57 0.54
N ALA A 24 -23.39 14.35 0.71
CA ALA A 24 -22.14 14.18 1.43
C ALA A 24 -21.16 15.15 0.78
N SER A 25 -20.83 16.22 1.51
CA SER A 25 -19.72 17.08 1.17
C SER A 25 -18.47 16.20 1.29
N ILE A 26 -18.07 15.60 0.18
CA ILE A 26 -16.74 15.03 0.02
C ILE A 26 -15.81 16.23 0.12
N VAL A 27 -15.19 16.39 1.29
CA VAL A 27 -13.96 17.15 1.41
C VAL A 27 -12.98 16.44 0.50
N LEU A 28 -12.78 16.98 -0.70
CA LEU A 28 -11.69 16.59 -1.58
C LEU A 28 -10.42 17.13 -0.91
N GLU A 29 -9.89 16.35 0.02
CA GLU A 29 -8.47 16.43 0.36
C GLU A 29 -7.73 16.11 -0.94
N ILE A 30 -7.03 17.11 -1.45
CA ILE A 30 -6.16 16.98 -2.62
C ILE A 30 -4.97 16.14 -2.15
N MET A 31 -5.11 14.81 -2.19
CA MET A 31 -4.00 13.90 -2.01
C MET A 31 -3.20 13.84 -3.33
N PRO A 32 -1.94 14.29 -3.34
CA PRO A 32 -1.10 14.33 -4.53
C PRO A 32 -0.49 12.94 -4.77
N ASN A 33 -1.32 11.94 -5.07
CA ASN A 33 -0.94 10.75 -5.84
C ASN A 33 -2.17 9.86 -6.00
N LYS A 34 -3.05 10.28 -6.91
CA LYS A 34 -4.14 9.43 -7.37
C LYS A 34 -3.56 8.42 -8.36
N ILE A 35 -2.75 7.49 -7.86
CA ILE A 35 -2.66 6.18 -8.49
C ILE A 35 -4.11 5.72 -8.59
N LEU A 36 -4.56 5.53 -9.82
CA LEU A 36 -5.88 5.00 -10.15
C LEU A 36 -5.93 3.57 -9.64
N LEU A 37 -6.11 3.41 -8.32
CA LEU A 37 -6.54 2.17 -7.72
C LEU A 37 -7.81 1.79 -8.48
N SER A 38 -7.78 0.64 -9.14
CA SER A 38 -8.89 0.12 -9.92
C SER A 38 -10.16 0.09 -9.08
N GLN A 39 -11.32 0.15 -9.74
CA GLN A 39 -12.59 -0.10 -9.05
C GLN A 39 -12.51 -1.48 -8.35
N GLY A 40 -12.69 -1.50 -7.03
CA GLY A 40 -12.63 -2.70 -6.20
C GLY A 40 -11.35 -2.91 -5.38
N VAL A 41 -10.44 -1.93 -5.36
CA VAL A 41 -9.30 -1.94 -4.43
C VAL A 41 -9.71 -1.35 -3.09
N GLU A 42 -9.47 -2.09 -2.00
CA GLU A 42 -9.82 -1.68 -0.64
C GLU A 42 -8.60 -1.65 0.29
N PRO A 43 -8.51 -0.71 1.24
CA PRO A 43 -7.43 -0.69 2.21
C PRO A 43 -7.53 -1.89 3.17
N VAL A 44 -6.39 -2.47 3.52
CA VAL A 44 -6.29 -3.55 4.51
C VAL A 44 -6.15 -2.96 5.91
N SER A 45 -7.13 -3.21 6.78
CA SER A 45 -7.14 -2.72 8.17
C SER A 45 -6.27 -3.54 9.13
N ASN A 46 -5.98 -4.79 8.80
CA ASN A 46 -5.10 -5.66 9.58
C ASN A 46 -4.04 -6.28 8.65
N ILE A 47 -2.89 -5.63 8.58
CA ILE A 47 -1.80 -6.02 7.67
C ILE A 47 -1.24 -7.39 8.05
N GLU A 48 -1.02 -7.66 9.34
CA GLU A 48 -0.49 -8.94 9.80
C GLU A 48 -1.39 -10.11 9.39
N GLU A 49 -2.69 -9.98 9.61
CA GLU A 49 -3.67 -11.00 9.21
C GLU A 49 -3.71 -11.20 7.69
N ALA A 50 -3.47 -10.14 6.91
CA ALA A 50 -3.41 -10.24 5.45
C ALA A 50 -2.12 -10.92 4.95
N LEU A 51 -0.97 -10.68 5.60
CA LEU A 51 0.31 -11.25 5.19
C LEU A 51 0.49 -12.71 5.65
N ASN A 52 -0.04 -13.10 6.81
CA ASN A 52 0.13 -14.44 7.38
C ASN A 52 -0.24 -15.59 6.41
N PRO A 53 -1.38 -15.56 5.69
CA PRO A 53 -1.71 -16.57 4.70
C PRO A 53 -0.75 -16.62 3.50
N LEU A 54 -0.11 -15.49 3.15
CA LEU A 54 0.88 -15.45 2.08
C LEU A 54 2.20 -16.07 2.54
N PHE A 55 2.64 -15.77 3.76
CA PHE A 55 3.82 -16.39 4.37
C PHE A 55 3.69 -17.91 4.49
N ALA A 56 2.48 -18.42 4.73
CA ALA A 56 2.21 -19.86 4.74
C ALA A 56 2.36 -20.52 3.35
N LYS A 57 2.26 -19.75 2.26
CA LYS A 57 2.41 -20.23 0.88
C LYS A 57 3.85 -20.06 0.36
N SER A 58 4.49 -18.94 0.67
CA SER A 58 5.83 -18.58 0.22
C SER A 58 6.53 -17.74 1.27
N ASN A 59 7.81 -18.00 1.49
CA ASN A 59 8.66 -17.19 2.36
C ASN A 59 10.07 -17.09 1.74
N PRO A 60 10.47 -15.93 1.19
CA PRO A 60 9.78 -14.64 1.24
C PRO A 60 8.50 -14.57 0.39
N ILE A 61 7.65 -13.60 0.71
CA ILE A 61 6.64 -13.06 -0.21
C ILE A 61 7.27 -11.90 -0.97
N ARG A 62 6.91 -11.74 -2.24
CA ARG A 62 7.57 -10.81 -3.16
C ARG A 62 6.56 -9.86 -3.78
N PHE A 63 6.92 -8.60 -3.84
CA PHE A 63 6.12 -7.56 -4.47
C PHE A 63 6.96 -6.82 -5.50
N MET A 64 6.50 -6.76 -6.74
CA MET A 64 7.22 -6.10 -7.83
C MET A 64 6.54 -4.78 -8.18
N SER A 65 7.32 -3.72 -8.43
CA SER A 65 6.81 -2.45 -8.94
C SER A 65 6.04 -2.71 -10.24
N GLN A 66 4.77 -2.27 -10.29
CA GLN A 66 3.85 -2.66 -11.36
C GLN A 66 4.42 -2.32 -12.76
N ASP A 67 4.46 -3.33 -13.64
CA ASP A 67 4.94 -3.30 -15.03
C ASP A 67 6.43 -2.97 -15.25
N GLY A 68 7.27 -2.92 -14.20
CA GLY A 68 8.72 -2.75 -14.35
C GLY A 68 9.16 -1.37 -14.86
N PHE A 69 8.23 -0.42 -14.99
CA PHE A 69 8.53 0.92 -15.46
C PHE A 69 8.30 1.93 -14.34
N TRP A 70 9.36 2.62 -13.92
CA TRP A 70 9.17 3.99 -13.49
C TRP A 70 8.65 4.81 -14.68
N ALA A 71 7.77 5.77 -14.45
CA ALA A 71 7.68 6.88 -15.39
C ALA A 71 8.97 7.72 -15.28
N GLY A 72 10.01 7.38 -16.06
CA GLY A 72 11.25 8.15 -16.16
C GLY A 72 12.54 7.49 -15.65
N ASP A 73 12.52 6.22 -15.25
CA ASP A 73 13.73 5.45 -14.90
C ASP A 73 13.61 4.02 -15.43
N ASP A 74 14.73 3.45 -15.85
CA ASP A 74 14.78 2.17 -16.57
C ASP A 74 14.91 0.98 -15.59
N THR A 75 14.49 1.14 -14.33
CA THR A 75 14.78 0.18 -13.25
C THR A 75 13.52 -0.51 -12.69
N GLU A 76 13.53 -1.84 -12.67
CA GLU A 76 12.51 -2.64 -11.99
C GLU A 76 12.88 -2.79 -10.51
N ARG A 77 11.89 -2.80 -9.60
CA ARG A 77 12.15 -2.98 -8.16
C ARG A 77 11.27 -4.06 -7.54
N GLU A 78 11.86 -4.86 -6.67
CA GLU A 78 11.21 -5.92 -5.91
C GLU A 78 11.39 -5.69 -4.40
N ILE A 79 10.30 -5.82 -3.65
CA ILE A 79 10.31 -5.88 -2.19
C ILE A 79 10.09 -7.33 -1.77
N GLU A 80 11.02 -7.87 -0.99
CA GLU A 80 10.87 -9.14 -0.29
C GLU A 80 10.49 -8.87 1.16
N LEU A 81 9.44 -9.53 1.66
CA LEU A 81 9.12 -9.57 3.08
C LEU A 81 9.25 -11.02 3.55
N HIS A 82 9.80 -11.21 4.76
CA HIS A 82 9.95 -12.51 5.40
C HIS A 82 9.14 -12.60 6.68
N ALA A 83 8.63 -13.79 7.00
CA ALA A 83 7.78 -13.99 8.19
C ALA A 83 8.46 -13.65 9.54
N ASN A 84 9.79 -13.58 9.57
CA ASN A 84 10.59 -13.23 10.75
C ASN A 84 10.84 -11.72 10.91
N GLY A 85 10.23 -10.86 10.08
CA GLY A 85 10.40 -9.41 10.12
C GLY A 85 11.57 -8.87 9.29
N THR A 86 12.33 -9.72 8.58
CA THR A 86 13.37 -9.23 7.65
C THR A 86 12.75 -8.81 6.32
N ALA A 87 13.37 -7.84 5.66
CA ALA A 87 12.97 -7.35 4.36
C ALA A 87 14.18 -7.14 3.45
N ALA A 88 13.94 -7.12 2.14
CA ALA A 88 14.94 -6.68 1.17
C ALA A 88 14.29 -5.85 0.06
N LEU A 89 15.02 -4.87 -0.44
CA LEU A 89 14.74 -4.17 -1.69
C LEU A 89 15.76 -4.63 -2.73
N ILE A 90 15.28 -5.11 -3.86
CA ILE A 90 16.10 -5.49 -5.01
C ILE A 90 15.82 -4.49 -6.12
N THR A 91 16.86 -3.88 -6.68
CA THR A 91 16.77 -3.00 -7.84
C THR A 91 17.43 -3.67 -9.03
N TYR A 92 16.68 -3.83 -10.11
CA TYR A 92 17.15 -4.37 -11.39
C TYR A 92 17.42 -3.20 -12.34
N ALA A 93 18.68 -2.79 -12.44
CA ALA A 93 19.16 -1.75 -13.35
C ALA A 93 20.25 -2.33 -14.27
N TYR A 94 21.28 -1.54 -14.61
CA TYR A 94 22.48 -2.06 -15.26
C TYR A 94 23.18 -3.13 -14.39
N THR A 95 23.15 -2.95 -13.07
CA THR A 95 23.50 -3.96 -12.06
C THR A 95 22.27 -4.34 -11.26
N THR A 96 22.30 -5.52 -10.65
CA THR A 96 21.32 -5.91 -9.63
C THR A 96 21.88 -5.55 -8.27
N ASP A 97 21.23 -4.60 -7.60
CA ASP A 97 21.57 -4.20 -6.25
C ASP A 97 20.53 -4.74 -5.28
N ARG A 98 20.99 -5.17 -4.10
CA ARG A 98 20.15 -5.70 -3.02
C ARG A 98 20.50 -4.95 -1.75
N CYS A 99 19.47 -4.43 -1.09
CA CYS A 99 19.58 -3.82 0.22
C CYS A 99 18.74 -4.60 1.21
N GLU A 100 19.38 -5.11 2.25
CA GLU A 100 18.70 -5.85 3.31
C GLU A 100 18.31 -4.94 4.48
N GLY A 101 17.34 -5.42 5.26
CA GLY A 101 16.82 -4.66 6.39
C GLY A 101 15.68 -5.37 7.11
N THR A 102 14.84 -4.57 7.74
CA THR A 102 13.68 -5.05 8.49
C THR A 102 12.42 -4.30 8.08
N TYR A 103 11.27 -4.89 8.42
CA TYR A 103 10.00 -4.19 8.33
C TYR A 103 9.26 -4.23 9.67
N SER A 104 8.43 -3.22 9.89
CA SER A 104 7.49 -3.16 11.00
C SER A 104 6.10 -2.78 10.50
N ILE A 105 5.08 -3.13 11.27
CA ILE A 105 3.69 -2.79 11.00
C ILE A 105 3.21 -1.89 12.13
N ASP A 106 2.73 -0.71 11.76
CA ASP A 106 1.99 0.15 12.67
C ASP A 106 0.51 -0.19 12.57
N ALA A 107 0.00 -0.87 13.60
CA ALA A 107 -1.38 -1.32 13.66
C ALA A 107 -2.38 -0.15 13.84
N GLU A 108 -1.95 0.98 14.41
CA GLU A 108 -2.84 2.12 14.68
C GLU A 108 -3.24 2.83 13.39
N ILE A 109 -2.28 2.99 12.48
CA ILE A 109 -2.48 3.69 11.20
C ILE A 109 -2.52 2.75 9.99
N SER A 110 -2.37 1.45 10.19
CA SER A 110 -2.35 0.42 9.13
C SER A 110 -1.30 0.74 8.06
N GLU A 111 -0.07 1.02 8.50
CA GLU A 111 1.07 1.29 7.61
C GLU A 111 2.20 0.27 7.87
N LEU A 112 2.89 -0.13 6.81
CA LEU A 112 4.10 -0.94 6.85
C LEU A 112 5.31 -0.04 6.62
N SER A 113 6.31 -0.12 7.48
CA SER A 113 7.57 0.65 7.35
C SER A 113 8.71 -0.29 6.98
N LEU A 114 9.55 0.11 6.03
CA LEU A 114 10.79 -0.59 5.70
C LEU A 114 11.99 0.21 6.17
N PHE A 115 12.91 -0.46 6.86
CA PHE A 115 14.18 0.09 7.28
C PHE A 115 15.31 -0.70 6.63
N LEU A 116 15.98 -0.08 5.64
CA LEU A 116 16.98 -0.71 4.77
C LEU A 116 18.35 -0.08 5.05
N GLU A 117 19.08 -0.64 6.02
CA GLU A 117 20.33 -0.07 6.54
C GLU A 117 21.38 0.17 5.45
N GLU A 118 21.56 -0.82 4.57
CA GLU A 118 22.59 -0.80 3.51
C GLU A 118 22.32 0.26 2.44
N CYS A 119 21.06 0.64 2.26
CA CYS A 119 20.62 1.64 1.30
C CYS A 119 20.63 3.07 1.88
N GLY A 120 21.04 3.24 3.14
CA GLY A 120 21.13 4.55 3.80
C GLY A 120 19.83 5.36 3.82
N SER A 121 18.69 4.72 3.58
CA SER A 121 17.43 5.40 3.30
C SER A 121 16.25 4.73 3.99
N THR A 122 15.43 5.57 4.63
CA THR A 122 14.09 5.20 5.07
C THR A 122 13.20 5.14 3.85
N PHE A 123 12.58 3.97 3.61
CA PHE A 123 11.58 3.84 2.55
C PHE A 123 10.30 4.57 2.98
N PRO A 124 9.52 5.16 2.05
CA PRO A 124 8.26 5.79 2.42
C PRO A 124 7.33 4.79 3.12
N PRO A 125 6.56 5.21 4.13
CA PRO A 125 5.55 4.34 4.74
C PRO A 125 4.62 3.77 3.68
N ILE A 126 4.27 2.49 3.81
CA ILE A 126 3.53 1.74 2.79
C ILE A 126 2.12 1.45 3.31
N LYS A 127 1.09 1.84 2.56
CA LYS A 127 -0.27 1.37 2.78
C LYS A 127 -0.51 0.08 2.02
N VAL A 128 -1.16 -0.88 2.66
CA VAL A 128 -1.51 -2.17 2.03
C VAL A 128 -2.95 -2.13 1.57
N PHE A 129 -3.18 -2.51 0.33
CA PHE A 129 -4.48 -2.65 -0.27
C PHE A 129 -4.70 -4.07 -0.76
N ARG A 130 -5.96 -4.42 -1.02
CA ARG A 130 -6.35 -5.70 -1.61
C ARG A 130 -7.17 -5.47 -2.87
N ASP A 131 -6.82 -6.17 -3.94
CA ASP A 131 -7.53 -6.16 -5.22
C ASP A 131 -7.87 -7.61 -5.61
N ARG A 132 -9.16 -7.96 -5.63
CA ARG A 132 -9.73 -9.30 -5.92
C ARG A 132 -9.20 -10.42 -5.01
N SER A 133 -7.92 -10.72 -5.06
CA SER A 133 -7.23 -11.75 -4.28
C SER A 133 -5.76 -11.44 -3.96
N ASP A 134 -5.18 -10.40 -4.55
CA ASP A 134 -3.76 -10.07 -4.39
C ASP A 134 -3.59 -8.85 -3.49
N LEU A 135 -2.47 -8.82 -2.78
CA LEU A 135 -2.07 -7.64 -2.02
C LEU A 135 -1.29 -6.65 -2.91
N LEU A 136 -1.51 -5.38 -2.63
CA LEU A 136 -0.86 -4.23 -3.26
C LEU A 136 -0.19 -3.40 -2.16
N LEU A 137 1.11 -3.17 -2.29
CA LEU A 137 1.85 -2.24 -1.45
C LEU A 137 1.87 -0.88 -2.13
N ASN A 138 1.38 0.16 -1.48
CA ASN A 138 1.33 1.50 -2.03
C ASN A 138 2.10 2.48 -1.12
N PRO A 139 3.34 2.87 -1.49
CA PRO A 139 4.11 3.86 -0.76
C PRO A 139 3.36 5.20 -0.66
N VAL A 140 3.41 5.84 0.50
CA VAL A 140 2.76 7.12 0.76
C VAL A 140 3.75 8.24 0.42
N SER A 141 3.54 8.89 -0.72
CA SER A 141 4.33 10.05 -1.16
C SER A 141 4.14 11.29 -0.27
N GLY A 142 5.15 12.15 -0.19
CA GLY A 142 5.15 13.41 0.56
C GLY A 142 5.49 13.27 2.06
N LYS A 143 5.93 12.08 2.51
CA LYS A 143 6.30 11.77 3.89
C LYS A 143 7.82 11.63 4.14
N THR A 144 8.66 11.55 3.11
CA THR A 144 10.13 11.55 3.26
C THR A 144 10.79 12.63 2.40
N PRO A 145 11.92 13.22 2.82
CA PRO A 145 12.59 14.30 2.07
C PRO A 145 13.00 13.96 0.64
N ASP A 146 13.09 12.66 0.32
CA ASP A 146 13.60 12.13 -0.96
C ASP A 146 12.51 11.40 -1.76
N ASP A 147 11.23 11.73 -1.53
CA ASP A 147 10.09 11.01 -2.10
C ASP A 147 10.03 11.00 -3.63
N ASP A 148 10.62 12.00 -4.29
CA ASP A 148 10.62 12.10 -5.75
C ASP A 148 11.57 11.08 -6.41
N GLU A 149 12.53 10.50 -5.66
CA GLU A 149 13.52 9.54 -6.16
C GLU A 149 13.30 8.09 -5.65
N LYS A 150 12.39 7.87 -4.70
CA LYS A 150 12.34 6.62 -3.90
C LYS A 150 11.19 5.66 -4.16
N GLY A 151 10.38 5.91 -5.19
CA GLY A 151 9.34 4.96 -5.58
C GLY A 151 8.03 5.24 -4.87
N THR A 152 7.26 6.13 -5.45
CA THR A 152 5.87 6.44 -5.07
C THR A 152 4.86 5.51 -5.76
N TRP A 153 5.32 4.46 -6.42
CA TRP A 153 4.50 3.56 -7.23
C TRP A 153 4.05 2.32 -6.46
N PRO A 154 2.90 1.73 -6.81
CA PRO A 154 2.45 0.50 -6.19
C PRO A 154 3.30 -0.71 -6.58
N TYR A 155 3.47 -1.63 -5.63
CA TYR A 155 4.04 -2.95 -5.83
C TYR A 155 2.95 -4.01 -5.73
N ARG A 156 2.91 -4.94 -6.68
CA ARG A 156 1.94 -6.05 -6.71
C ARG A 156 2.61 -7.37 -6.34
N GLU A 157 1.86 -8.24 -5.68
CA GLU A 157 2.31 -9.59 -5.38
C GLU A 157 2.82 -10.30 -6.65
N PHE A 158 4.09 -10.72 -6.62
CA PHE A 158 4.75 -11.35 -7.75
C PHE A 158 4.59 -12.88 -7.67
N HIS A 159 3.64 -13.38 -8.46
CA HIS A 159 3.44 -14.80 -8.65
C HIS A 159 4.37 -15.29 -9.76
N LYS A 160 5.50 -15.93 -9.40
CA LYS A 160 6.40 -16.55 -10.40
C LYS A 160 5.60 -17.56 -11.23
N LYS A 161 5.20 -17.17 -12.45
CA LYS A 161 4.53 -18.09 -13.38
C LYS A 161 5.50 -19.22 -13.66
N THR A 162 5.15 -20.42 -13.20
CA THR A 162 5.87 -21.62 -13.61
C THR A 162 5.55 -21.85 -15.08
N VAL A 163 6.40 -21.37 -15.99
CA VAL A 163 6.31 -21.74 -17.39
C VAL A 163 6.60 -23.24 -17.45
N LYS A 164 5.55 -24.05 -17.62
CA LYS A 164 5.73 -25.46 -17.93
C LYS A 164 6.36 -25.53 -19.31
N ILE A 165 7.68 -25.69 -19.36
CA ILE A 165 8.38 -26.04 -20.58
C ILE A 165 7.90 -27.46 -20.91
N GLY A 166 7.03 -27.59 -21.91
CA GLY A 166 6.57 -28.89 -22.38
C GLY A 166 7.75 -29.76 -22.85
N PRO A 167 7.60 -31.08 -22.93
CA PRO A 167 8.69 -32.03 -23.22
C PRO A 167 9.31 -31.93 -24.64
N PHE A 168 9.05 -30.88 -25.41
CA PHE A 168 9.53 -30.74 -26.79
C PHE A 168 10.76 -29.83 -26.87
N GLY A 169 11.90 -30.38 -26.48
CA GLY A 169 13.22 -29.79 -26.64
C GLY A 169 14.23 -30.78 -27.24
N GLN A 170 13.84 -31.57 -28.24
CA GLN A 170 14.80 -32.19 -29.14
C GLN A 170 14.70 -31.53 -30.51
N SER A 171 15.56 -30.54 -30.75
CA SER A 171 15.87 -30.08 -32.09
C SER A 171 16.64 -31.19 -32.80
N LYS A 172 15.98 -31.84 -33.78
CA LYS A 172 16.69 -32.63 -34.80
C LYS A 172 17.01 -31.68 -35.95
N THR A 173 18.27 -31.27 -36.03
CA THR A 173 18.86 -30.76 -37.28
C THR A 173 18.92 -31.92 -38.28
N LYS A 174 18.29 -31.72 -39.44
CA LYS A 174 18.61 -32.46 -40.67
C LYS A 174 19.65 -31.66 -41.45
#